data_AF-A0A0J8WX42-F1
#
_entry.id   AF-A0A0J8WX42-F1
#
_cell.length_a   1.000
_cell.length_b   1.000
_cell.length_c   1.000
_cell.angle_alpha   90.00
_cell.angle_beta   90.00
_cell.angle_gamma   90.00
#
_symmetry.space_group_name_H-M   'P 1'
#
loop_
_entity.id
_entity.type
_entity.pdbx_description
1 polymer ?
#
loop_
_entity_poly.entity_id
_entity_poly.type
_entity_poly.pdbx_seq_one_letter_code
_entity_poly.pdbx_strand_id
1 'polypeptide(L)'
;MPDPQQPQPQPDPVTAAGMAIGRAIANERVRRRITQVEFASRCGFSVRTLSKIESGDVSIGSRSLLTAAHHLGGLDDVVTAMVPAREGGPQ
;
A
#
# COMPACT_ATOMS: atom_id res chain seq x y z
N MET A 1 39.66 -3.87 -5.85
CA MET A 1 38.96 -3.44 -4.61
C MET A 1 37.58 -2.97 -5.02
N PRO A 2 36.48 -3.49 -4.44
CA PRO A 2 35.16 -2.89 -4.60
C PRO A 2 35.16 -1.51 -3.95
N ASP A 3 34.48 -0.55 -4.58
CA ASP A 3 34.34 0.84 -4.13
C ASP A 3 33.74 0.93 -2.70
N PRO A 4 34.16 1.90 -1.86
CA PRO A 4 33.56 2.11 -0.55
C PRO A 4 32.07 2.44 -0.71
N GLN A 5 31.25 1.79 0.11
CA GLN A 5 29.79 1.80 0.08
C GLN A 5 29.21 3.19 -0.18
N GLN A 6 28.84 3.47 -1.45
CA GLN A 6 27.97 4.60 -1.74
C GLN A 6 26.61 4.30 -1.10
N PRO A 7 26.03 5.24 -0.32
CA PRO A 7 24.70 5.05 0.24
C PRO A 7 23.73 4.80 -0.91
N GLN A 8 23.11 3.62 -0.92
CA GLN A 8 22.06 3.28 -1.87
C GLN A 8 20.98 4.38 -1.79
N PRO A 9 20.47 4.88 -2.93
CA PRO A 9 19.43 5.91 -2.92
C PRO A 9 18.22 5.36 -2.15
N GLN A 10 17.95 5.94 -0.99
CA GLN A 10 16.75 5.60 -0.23
C GLN A 10 15.53 6.20 -0.94
N PRO A 11 14.43 5.43 -1.04
CA PRO A 11 13.19 5.96 -1.58
C PRO A 11 12.74 7.16 -0.75
N ASP A 12 12.15 8.16 -1.40
CA ASP A 12 11.54 9.27 -0.69
C ASP A 12 10.43 8.78 0.25
N PRO A 13 10.06 9.55 1.29
CA PRO A 13 9.08 9.12 2.28
C PRO A 13 7.72 8.71 1.69
N VAL A 14 7.29 9.34 0.59
CA VAL A 14 6.01 9.03 -0.06
C VAL A 14 6.08 7.68 -0.78
N THR A 15 7.16 7.45 -1.52
CA THR A 15 7.43 6.14 -2.15
C THR A 15 7.58 5.04 -1.10
N ALA A 16 8.28 5.31 0.00
CA ALA A 16 8.44 4.35 1.09
C ALA A 16 7.10 3.98 1.75
N ALA A 17 6.22 4.97 1.96
CA ALA A 17 4.86 4.75 2.45
C ALA A 17 4.02 3.94 1.47
N GLY A 18 4.09 4.26 0.16
CA GLY A 18 3.42 3.48 -0.89
C GLY A 18 3.84 2.01 -0.88
N MET A 19 5.14 1.73 -0.80
CA MET A 19 5.68 0.37 -0.68
C MET A 19 5.20 -0.35 0.60
N ALA A 20 5.11 0.35 1.72
CA ALA A 20 4.62 -0.21 2.98
C ALA A 20 3.14 -0.61 2.87
N ILE A 21 2.30 0.26 2.31
CA ILE A 21 0.88 -0.02 2.08
C ILE A 21 0.70 -1.19 1.11
N GLY A 22 1.43 -1.19 -0.01
CA GLY A 22 1.38 -2.27 -0.99
C GLY A 22 1.73 -3.63 -0.39
N ARG A 23 2.79 -3.69 0.41
CA ARG A 23 3.16 -4.90 1.17
C ARG A 23 2.09 -5.33 2.17
N ALA A 24 1.46 -4.40 2.88
CA ALA A 24 0.38 -4.71 3.82
C ALA A 24 -0.80 -5.38 3.11
N ILE A 25 -1.22 -4.84 1.95
CA ILE A 25 -2.28 -5.42 1.10
C ILE A 25 -1.88 -6.83 0.64
N ALA A 26 -0.66 -7.01 0.13
CA ALA A 26 -0.17 -8.30 -0.35
C ALA A 26 -0.13 -9.35 0.77
N ASN A 27 0.40 -8.97 1.93
CA ASN A 27 0.50 -9.85 3.10
C ASN A 27 -0.87 -10.29 3.58
N GLU A 28 -1.82 -9.36 3.65
CA GLU A 28 -3.18 -9.68 4.09
C GLU A 28 -3.90 -10.59 3.08
N ARG A 29 -3.71 -10.36 1.77
CA ARG A 29 -4.21 -11.25 0.72
C ARG A 29 -3.64 -12.68 0.87
N VAL A 30 -2.32 -12.80 1.05
CA VAL A 30 -1.63 -14.09 1.23
C VAL A 30 -2.09 -14.78 2.51
N ARG A 31 -2.25 -14.03 3.61
CA ARG A 31 -2.78 -14.55 4.89
C ARG A 31 -4.17 -15.17 4.73
N ARG A 32 -5.01 -14.58 3.88
CA ARG A 32 -6.34 -15.10 3.50
C ARG A 32 -6.30 -16.20 2.44
N ARG A 33 -5.11 -16.59 1.95
CA ARG A 33 -4.91 -17.59 0.88
C ARG A 33 -5.61 -17.23 -0.44
N ILE A 34 -5.73 -15.94 -0.76
CA ILE A 34 -6.34 -15.47 -2.00
C ILE A 34 -5.23 -15.25 -3.05
N THR A 35 -5.41 -15.72 -4.27
CA THR A 35 -4.44 -15.48 -5.36
C THR A 35 -4.51 -14.04 -5.88
N GLN A 36 -3.47 -13.52 -6.53
CA GLN A 36 -3.56 -12.20 -7.18
C GLN A 36 -4.67 -12.16 -8.24
N VAL A 37 -4.85 -13.24 -9.01
CA VAL A 37 -5.91 -13.32 -10.03
C VAL A 37 -7.29 -13.20 -9.41
N GLU A 38 -7.54 -13.96 -8.35
CA GLU A 38 -8.82 -13.94 -7.64
C GLU A 38 -9.09 -12.59 -6.98
N PHE A 39 -8.08 -12.01 -6.31
CA PHE A 39 -8.26 -10.72 -5.64
C PHE A 39 -8.45 -9.58 -6.63
N ALA A 40 -7.70 -9.58 -7.73
CA ALA A 40 -7.86 -8.61 -8.81
C ALA A 40 -9.28 -8.69 -9.40
N SER A 41 -9.79 -9.90 -9.64
CA SER A 41 -11.16 -10.11 -10.11
C SER A 41 -12.20 -9.54 -9.14
N ARG A 42 -12.06 -9.84 -7.82
CA ARG A 42 -12.97 -9.31 -6.77
C ARG A 42 -12.97 -7.78 -6.73
N CYS A 43 -11.82 -7.15 -6.96
CA CYS A 43 -11.68 -5.70 -6.97
C CYS A 43 -12.04 -5.04 -8.32
N GLY A 44 -12.36 -5.81 -9.36
CA GLY A 44 -12.57 -5.27 -10.71
C GLY A 44 -11.30 -4.74 -11.39
N PHE A 45 -10.13 -5.32 -11.07
CA PHE A 45 -8.83 -4.93 -11.60
C PHE A 45 -8.25 -5.96 -12.56
N SER A 46 -7.32 -5.51 -13.39
CA SER A 46 -6.36 -6.42 -14.02
C SER A 46 -5.34 -6.92 -12.99
N VAL A 47 -4.77 -8.10 -13.21
CA VAL A 47 -3.66 -8.63 -12.38
C VAL A 47 -2.49 -7.66 -12.36
N ARG A 48 -2.19 -7.02 -13.50
CA ARG A 48 -1.12 -6.01 -13.62
C ARG A 48 -1.36 -4.81 -12.71
N THR A 49 -2.60 -4.32 -12.63
CA THR A 49 -2.99 -3.24 -11.73
C THR A 49 -2.79 -3.66 -10.28
N LEU A 50 -3.19 -4.88 -9.92
CA LEU A 50 -2.97 -5.40 -8.58
C LEU A 50 -1.48 -5.55 -8.27
N SER A 51 -0.65 -6.03 -9.19
CA SER A 51 0.80 -6.12 -8.99
C SER A 51 1.42 -4.75 -8.70
N LYS A 52 0.98 -3.69 -9.39
CA LYS A 52 1.40 -2.30 -9.12
C LYS A 52 0.98 -1.83 -7.73
N ILE A 53 -0.25 -2.15 -7.31
CA ILE A 53 -0.74 -1.83 -5.97
C ILE A 53 0.14 -2.53 -4.92
N GLU A 54 0.37 -3.83 -5.06
CA GLU A 54 1.14 -4.63 -4.10
C GLU A 54 2.64 -4.27 -4.07
N SER A 55 3.19 -3.76 -5.17
CA SER A 55 4.54 -3.19 -5.18
C SER A 55 4.63 -1.79 -4.58
N GLY A 56 3.50 -1.12 -4.37
CA GLY A 56 3.44 0.26 -3.87
C GLY A 56 3.74 1.31 -4.92
N ASP A 57 3.38 1.07 -6.19
CA ASP A 57 3.49 2.07 -7.26
C ASP A 57 2.59 3.27 -6.95
N VAL A 58 3.19 4.38 -6.53
CA VAL A 58 2.49 5.62 -6.13
C VAL A 58 1.83 6.36 -7.30
N SER A 59 2.06 5.94 -8.55
CA SER A 59 1.32 6.46 -9.71
C SER A 59 -0.10 5.90 -9.82
N ILE A 60 -0.42 4.83 -9.05
CA ILE A 60 -1.77 4.28 -9.00
C ILE A 60 -2.72 5.28 -8.32
N GLY A 61 -3.84 5.55 -8.98
CA GLY A 61 -4.89 6.41 -8.44
C GLY A 61 -5.44 5.90 -7.10
N SER A 62 -5.73 6.83 -6.19
CA SER A 62 -6.23 6.55 -4.84
C SER A 62 -7.46 5.64 -4.81
N ARG A 63 -8.37 5.75 -5.78
CA ARG A 63 -9.53 4.86 -5.92
C ARG A 63 -9.12 3.38 -5.91
N SER A 64 -8.10 3.00 -6.69
CA SER A 64 -7.70 1.60 -6.80
C SER A 64 -7.13 1.07 -5.47
N LEU A 65 -6.39 1.91 -4.76
CA LEU A 65 -5.86 1.59 -3.43
C LEU A 65 -6.99 1.42 -2.41
N LEU A 66 -7.92 2.37 -2.37
CA LEU A 66 -9.06 2.36 -1.44
C LEU A 66 -10.02 1.19 -1.72
N THR A 67 -10.23 0.84 -2.98
CA THR A 67 -11.01 -0.36 -3.36
C THR A 67 -10.33 -1.64 -2.87
N ALA A 68 -9.01 -1.78 -3.03
CA ALA A 68 -8.29 -2.94 -2.48
C ALA A 68 -8.42 -3.00 -0.95
N ALA A 69 -8.24 -1.87 -0.25
CA ALA A 69 -8.43 -1.80 1.20
C ALA A 69 -9.86 -2.17 1.61
N HIS A 70 -10.88 -1.69 0.88
CA HIS A 70 -12.28 -2.03 1.11
C HIS A 70 -12.57 -3.53 1.00
N HIS A 71 -12.08 -4.21 -0.04
CA HIS A 71 -12.27 -5.65 -0.19
C HIS A 71 -11.51 -6.49 0.87
N LEU A 72 -10.52 -5.89 1.52
CA LEU A 72 -9.88 -6.47 2.71
C LEU A 72 -10.59 -6.08 4.02
N GLY A 73 -11.59 -5.19 3.98
CA GLY A 73 -12.28 -4.70 5.17
C GLY A 73 -11.51 -3.66 5.97
N GLY A 74 -10.45 -3.08 5.40
CA GLY A 74 -9.58 -2.08 6.05
C GLY A 74 -9.82 -0.64 5.60
N LEU A 75 -10.95 -0.34 4.94
CA LEU A 75 -11.23 1.02 4.47
C LEU A 75 -11.34 2.01 5.64
N ASP A 76 -11.99 1.61 6.73
CA ASP A 76 -12.17 2.46 7.92
C ASP A 76 -10.84 2.73 8.62
N ASP A 77 -9.93 1.76 8.63
CA ASP A 77 -8.57 1.93 9.16
C ASP A 77 -7.78 2.96 8.34
N VAL A 78 -7.92 2.93 7.02
CA VAL A 78 -7.29 3.93 6.13
C VAL A 78 -7.83 5.32 6.41
N VAL A 79 -9.15 5.48 6.56
CA VAL A 79 -9.76 6.77 6.91
C VAL A 79 -9.25 7.26 8.26
N THR A 80 -9.17 6.37 9.25
CA THR A 80 -8.67 6.68 10.59
C THR A 80 -7.21 7.14 10.55
N ALA A 81 -6.36 6.46 9.79
CA ALA A 81 -4.95 6.80 9.65
C ALA A 81 -4.71 8.15 8.94
N MET A 82 -5.67 8.64 8.15
CA MET A 82 -5.57 9.94 7.46
C MET A 82 -5.93 11.13 8.35
N VAL A 83 -6.59 10.91 9.48
CA VAL A 83 -6.84 11.97 10.45
C VAL A 83 -5.56 12.18 11.25
N PRO A 84 -4.91 13.35 11.19
CA PRO A 84 -3.78 13.61 12.06
C PRO A 84 -4.26 13.45 13.51
N ALA A 85 -3.51 12.69 14.31
CA ALA A 85 -3.76 12.64 15.75
C ALA A 85 -3.81 14.09 16.22
N ARG A 86 -4.96 14.53 16.73
CA ARG A 86 -5.16 15.91 17.20
C ARG A 86 -3.99 16.24 18.12
N GLU A 87 -3.13 17.16 17.71
CA GLU A 87 -2.17 17.74 18.64
C GLU A 87 -2.99 18.34 19.78
N GLY A 88 -2.76 17.84 20.99
CA GLY A 88 -3.55 18.19 22.15
C GLY A 88 -3.54 19.71 22.39
N GLY A 89 -4.73 20.29 22.51
CA GLY A 89 -4.97 21.42 23.42
C GLY A 89 -5.85 20.93 24.59
N PRO A 90 -5.85 21.58 25.77
CA PRO A 90 -5.61 23.02 25.94
C PRO A 90 -4.37 23.37 26.79
N GLN A 91 -4.02 24.66 26.69
CA GLN A 91 -3.10 25.40 27.56
C GLN A 91 -3.52 25.34 29.03
#